data_AF-Q73V36-F1
#
_entry.id   AF-Q73V36-F1
#
_cell.length_a   1.000
_cell.length_b   1.000
_cell.length_c   1.000
_cell.angle_alpha   90.00
_cell.angle_beta   90.00
_cell.angle_gamma   90.00
#
_symmetry.space_group_name_H-M   'P 1'
#
loop_
_entity.id
_entity.type
_entity.pdbx_description
1 polymer ?
#
loop_
_entity_poly.entity_id
_entity_poly.type
_entity_poly.pdbx_seq_one_letter_code
_entity_poly.pdbx_strand_id
1 'polypeptide(L)'
;MTAPETSAQQTSSQPLVSRGWIQGVALVMIFGFLVMGILAYRTYSASMPMPDKVVSESGRLLFTGADITRGQELYQARGLMEYGSVLGHGAYLGPDYTAEYLRTATQDVADQLRAQGVADPRERVVTEFRTNRYHPDTKTLVFTDRQAAAFDHIQDRYGAYFGENSTKYGCCRT
;
A
#
# COMPACT_ATOMS: atom_id res chain seq x y z
N MET A 1 16.71 -38.41 -76.19
CA MET A 1 17.40 -38.47 -74.88
C MET A 1 17.70 -37.03 -74.47
N THR A 2 16.75 -36.38 -73.80
CA THR A 2 16.96 -35.14 -73.04
C THR A 2 15.71 -34.94 -72.19
N ALA A 3 15.85 -35.11 -70.88
CA ALA A 3 14.80 -34.88 -69.90
C ALA A 3 14.63 -33.36 -69.69
N PRO A 4 13.41 -32.85 -69.45
CA PRO A 4 13.25 -31.52 -68.91
C PRO A 4 13.44 -31.57 -67.39
N GLU A 5 14.44 -30.85 -66.89
CA GLU A 5 14.62 -30.61 -65.46
C GLU A 5 13.41 -29.83 -64.94
N THR A 6 12.64 -30.45 -64.03
CA THR A 6 11.56 -29.77 -63.31
C THR A 6 12.20 -28.99 -62.17
N SER A 7 12.47 -27.71 -62.41
CA SER A 7 12.93 -26.78 -61.38
C SER A 7 11.82 -26.58 -60.35
N ALA A 8 11.95 -27.21 -59.18
CA ALA A 8 11.08 -26.98 -58.04
C ALA A 8 11.18 -25.51 -57.61
N GLN A 9 10.16 -24.70 -57.91
CA GLN A 9 10.05 -23.34 -57.42
C GLN A 9 9.88 -23.37 -55.90
N GLN A 10 10.95 -23.01 -55.18
CA GLN A 10 10.91 -22.73 -53.75
C GLN A 10 9.99 -21.53 -53.53
N THR A 11 8.80 -21.78 -52.97
CA THR A 11 7.91 -20.72 -52.50
C THR A 11 8.57 -20.05 -51.30
N SER A 12 9.25 -18.93 -51.52
CA SER A 12 9.73 -18.10 -50.42
C SER A 12 8.49 -17.52 -49.71
N SER A 13 8.21 -18.01 -48.51
CA SER A 13 7.20 -17.42 -47.63
C SER A 13 7.61 -16.00 -47.29
N GLN A 14 7.15 -15.04 -48.09
CA GLN A 14 7.31 -13.63 -47.82
C GLN A 14 6.59 -13.33 -46.49
N PRO A 15 7.27 -12.74 -45.50
CA PRO A 15 6.60 -12.38 -44.26
C PRO A 15 5.47 -11.39 -44.57
N LEU A 16 4.26 -11.67 -44.07
CA LEU A 16 3.05 -10.86 -44.26
C LEU A 16 3.17 -9.43 -43.68
N VAL A 17 4.27 -9.13 -43.00
CA VAL A 17 4.54 -7.87 -42.32
C VAL A 17 5.91 -7.35 -42.75
N SER A 18 5.97 -6.05 -43.07
CA SER A 18 7.21 -5.41 -43.49
C SER A 18 8.22 -5.36 -42.33
N ARG A 19 9.51 -5.48 -42.63
CA ARG A 19 10.58 -5.38 -41.62
C ARG A 19 10.51 -4.07 -40.82
N GLY A 20 10.07 -2.97 -41.44
CA GLY A 20 9.87 -1.68 -40.78
C GLY A 20 8.75 -1.71 -39.72
N TRP A 21 7.70 -2.49 -39.93
CA TRP A 21 6.64 -2.65 -38.94
C TRP A 21 7.13 -3.44 -37.71
N ILE A 22 7.89 -4.51 -37.93
CA ILE A 22 8.54 -5.26 -36.84
C ILE A 22 9.50 -4.36 -36.06
N GLN A 23 10.31 -3.55 -36.75
CA GLN A 23 11.21 -2.59 -36.11
C GLN A 23 10.45 -1.54 -35.31
N GLY A 24 9.33 -1.04 -35.81
CA GLY A 24 8.45 -0.10 -35.11
C GLY A 24 7.87 -0.69 -33.82
N VAL A 25 7.31 -1.90 -33.88
CA VAL A 25 6.79 -2.61 -32.70
C VAL A 25 7.91 -2.89 -31.70
N ALA A 26 9.06 -3.37 -32.16
CA ALA A 26 10.21 -3.63 -31.30
C ALA A 26 10.69 -2.36 -30.58
N LEU A 27 10.73 -1.22 -31.29
CA LEU A 27 11.13 0.07 -30.70
C LEU A 27 10.13 0.53 -29.64
N VAL A 28 8.82 0.44 -29.91
CA VAL A 28 7.77 0.78 -28.93
C VAL A 28 7.85 -0.12 -27.70
N MET A 29 8.06 -1.42 -27.89
CA MET A 29 8.19 -2.37 -26.80
C MET A 29 9.43 -2.06 -25.93
N ILE A 30 10.59 -1.88 -26.55
CA ILE A 30 11.83 -1.55 -25.82
C ILE A 30 11.67 -0.24 -25.05
N PHE A 31 11.13 0.80 -25.69
CA PHE A 31 10.93 2.09 -25.04
C PHE A 31 9.91 2.00 -23.89
N GLY A 32 8.79 1.29 -24.09
CA GLY A 32 7.77 1.07 -23.07
C GLY A 32 8.32 0.33 -21.85
N PHE A 33 9.04 -0.77 -22.06
CA PHE A 33 9.68 -1.51 -20.96
C PHE A 33 10.80 -0.73 -20.29
N LEU A 34 11.56 0.08 -21.03
CA LEU A 34 12.58 0.95 -20.47
C LEU A 34 11.96 1.97 -19.50
N VAL A 35 10.92 2.67 -19.94
CA VAL A 35 10.21 3.65 -19.10
C VAL A 35 9.59 2.96 -17.89
N MET A 36 8.94 1.81 -18.08
CA MET A 36 8.37 1.01 -16.98
C MET A 36 9.44 0.59 -15.98
N GLY A 37 10.61 0.12 -16.44
CA GLY A 37 11.72 -0.30 -15.58
C GLY A 37 12.29 0.87 -14.76
N ILE A 38 12.46 2.04 -15.38
CA ILE A 38 12.91 3.26 -14.68
C ILE A 38 11.90 3.67 -13.60
N LEU A 39 10.61 3.66 -13.93
CA LEU A 39 9.55 3.98 -12.97
C LEU A 39 9.49 2.97 -11.83
N ALA A 40 9.56 1.67 -12.13
CA ALA A 40 9.57 0.61 -11.12
C ALA A 40 10.74 0.76 -10.14
N TYR A 41 11.94 1.04 -10.65
CA TYR A 41 13.11 1.31 -9.82
C TYR A 41 12.89 2.51 -8.90
N ARG A 42 12.40 3.64 -9.46
CA ARG A 42 12.11 4.84 -8.67
C ARG A 42 11.05 4.61 -7.60
N THR A 43 9.98 3.89 -7.92
CA THR A 43 8.94 3.53 -6.96
C THR A 43 9.49 2.67 -5.83
N TYR A 44 10.39 1.73 -6.13
CA TYR A 44 11.01 0.90 -5.10
C TYR A 44 11.94 1.70 -4.19
N SER A 45 12.82 2.54 -4.75
CA SER A 45 13.74 3.37 -3.97
C SER A 45 13.05 4.48 -3.15
N ALA A 46 11.90 4.99 -3.60
CA ALA A 46 11.12 6.01 -2.92
C ALA A 46 10.00 5.43 -2.03
N SER A 47 9.94 4.11 -1.88
CA SER A 47 8.94 3.44 -1.05
C SER A 47 9.08 3.84 0.42
N MET A 48 7.95 3.82 1.15
CA MET A 48 7.95 4.10 2.58
C MET A 48 8.79 3.02 3.30
N PRO A 49 9.85 3.38 4.02
CA PRO A 49 10.66 2.38 4.73
C PRO A 49 9.83 1.72 5.82
N MET A 50 9.78 0.38 5.81
CA MET A 50 9.12 -0.38 6.86
C MET A 50 9.97 -0.37 8.14
N PRO A 51 9.45 0.11 9.27
CA PRO A 51 10.19 0.11 10.53
C PRO A 51 10.30 -1.29 11.12
N ASP A 52 11.43 -1.59 11.77
CA ASP A 52 11.62 -2.82 12.53
C ASP A 52 10.79 -2.78 13.82
N LYS A 53 10.63 -1.59 14.41
CA LYS A 53 9.81 -1.35 15.61
C LYS A 53 9.26 0.05 15.67
N VAL A 54 8.10 0.18 16.31
CA VAL A 54 7.47 1.46 16.62
C VAL A 54 7.37 1.61 18.14
N VAL A 55 7.85 2.74 18.65
CA VAL A 55 7.93 3.01 20.09
C VAL A 55 7.29 4.37 20.42
N SER A 56 6.78 4.55 21.63
CA SER A 56 6.38 5.87 22.14
C SER A 56 7.59 6.75 22.48
N GLU A 57 7.36 8.05 22.71
CA GLU A 57 8.38 8.98 23.24
C GLU A 57 8.96 8.50 24.58
N SER A 58 8.14 7.84 25.39
CA SER A 58 8.52 7.17 26.64
C SER A 58 9.31 5.86 26.47
N GLY A 59 9.53 5.40 25.23
CA GLY A 59 10.28 4.17 24.93
C GLY A 59 9.47 2.86 25.06
N ARG A 60 8.15 2.94 25.25
CA ARG A 60 7.26 1.76 25.25
C ARG A 60 7.17 1.22 23.82
N LEU A 61 7.43 -0.07 23.64
CA LEU A 61 7.20 -0.76 22.37
C LEU A 61 5.69 -0.84 22.11
N LEU A 62 5.25 -0.35 20.95
CA LEU A 62 3.86 -0.43 20.51
C LEU A 62 3.64 -1.67 19.64
N PHE A 63 4.44 -1.81 18.58
CA PHE A 63 4.40 -2.96 17.69
C PHE A 63 5.72 -3.07 16.90
N THR A 64 5.95 -4.25 16.33
CA THR A 64 7.12 -4.57 15.53
C THR A 64 6.78 -4.67 14.04
N GLY A 65 7.81 -4.69 13.19
CA GLY A 65 7.63 -4.98 11.77
C GLY A 65 6.96 -6.33 11.52
N ALA A 66 7.24 -7.34 12.36
CA ALA A 66 6.60 -8.64 12.26
C ALA A 66 5.08 -8.58 12.51
N ASP A 67 4.64 -7.71 13.43
CA ASP A 67 3.21 -7.50 13.70
C ASP A 67 2.51 -6.83 12.51
N ILE A 68 3.19 -5.90 11.82
CA ILE A 68 2.69 -5.28 10.58
C ILE A 68 2.49 -6.35 9.50
N THR A 69 3.51 -7.17 9.24
CA THR A 69 3.44 -8.25 8.23
C THR A 69 2.33 -9.23 8.57
N ARG A 70 2.24 -9.68 9.83
CA ARG A 70 1.19 -10.58 10.29
C ARG A 70 -0.20 -9.97 10.13
N GLY A 71 -0.35 -8.68 10.41
CA GLY A 71 -1.61 -7.95 10.17
C GLY A 71 -2.00 -7.94 8.70
N GLN A 72 -1.04 -7.71 7.79
CA GLN A 72 -1.26 -7.77 6.34
C GLN A 72 -1.66 -9.17 5.85
N GLU A 73 -1.03 -10.21 6.38
CA GLU A 73 -1.39 -11.60 6.09
C GLU A 73 -2.81 -11.91 6.54
N LEU A 74 -3.19 -11.50 7.75
CA LEU A 74 -4.54 -11.69 8.28
C LEU A 74 -5.59 -10.91 7.48
N TYR A 75 -5.27 -9.69 7.05
CA TYR A 75 -6.14 -8.88 6.20
C TYR A 75 -6.44 -9.58 4.87
N GLN A 76 -5.41 -10.13 4.24
CA GLN A 76 -5.53 -10.90 2.99
C GLN A 76 -6.28 -12.22 3.20
N ALA A 77 -5.91 -12.98 4.24
CA ALA A 77 -6.52 -14.28 4.53
C ALA A 77 -8.03 -14.18 4.83
N ARG A 78 -8.47 -13.06 5.42
CA ARG A 78 -9.88 -12.79 5.70
C ARG A 78 -10.64 -12.15 4.54
N GLY A 79 -9.98 -11.92 3.40
CA GLY A 79 -10.62 -11.31 2.22
C GLY A 79 -11.15 -9.90 2.48
N LEU A 80 -10.55 -9.15 3.42
CA LEU A 80 -11.05 -7.82 3.78
C LEU A 80 -10.94 -6.80 2.63
N MET A 81 -10.10 -7.08 1.63
CA MET A 81 -10.00 -6.30 0.40
C MET A 81 -11.23 -6.46 -0.51
N GLU A 82 -11.97 -7.57 -0.41
CA GLU A 82 -13.24 -7.79 -1.12
C GLU A 82 -14.43 -7.15 -0.39
N TYR A 83 -14.20 -6.71 0.85
CA TYR A 83 -15.18 -6.01 1.67
C TYR A 83 -14.94 -4.50 1.65
N GLY A 84 -13.79 -4.03 2.13
CA GLY A 84 -13.40 -2.62 2.16
C GLY A 84 -12.14 -2.36 1.34
N SER A 85 -11.44 -1.26 1.64
CA SER A 85 -10.23 -0.86 0.93
C SER A 85 -9.09 -0.45 1.85
N VAL A 86 -7.86 -0.54 1.35
CA VAL A 86 -6.65 0.03 1.94
C VAL A 86 -5.97 0.88 0.89
N LEU A 87 -5.58 2.10 1.23
CA LEU A 87 -5.01 3.07 0.29
C LEU A 87 -5.89 3.26 -0.96
N GLY A 88 -7.21 3.20 -0.82
CA GLY A 88 -8.18 3.32 -1.92
C GLY A 88 -8.28 2.10 -2.84
N HIS A 89 -7.56 1.01 -2.56
CA HIS A 89 -7.62 -0.22 -3.34
C HIS A 89 -8.43 -1.29 -2.58
N GLY A 90 -9.46 -1.81 -3.23
CA GLY A 90 -10.35 -2.82 -2.68
C GLY A 90 -11.79 -2.57 -3.10
N ALA A 91 -12.71 -3.17 -2.35
CA ALA A 91 -14.14 -3.03 -2.54
C ALA A 91 -14.69 -1.79 -1.81
N TYR A 92 -15.94 -1.45 -2.12
CA TYR A 92 -16.63 -0.26 -1.61
C TYR A 92 -17.74 -0.58 -0.60
N LEU A 93 -17.87 -1.84 -0.18
CA LEU A 93 -18.91 -2.26 0.75
C LEU A 93 -18.57 -1.85 2.20
N GLY A 94 -17.29 -2.00 2.56
CA GLY A 94 -16.70 -1.59 3.82
C GLY A 94 -16.00 -0.23 3.72
N PRO A 95 -15.45 0.26 4.85
CA PRO A 95 -14.69 1.51 4.87
C PRO A 95 -13.34 1.37 4.15
N ASP A 96 -12.74 2.50 3.78
CA ASP A 96 -11.30 2.56 3.55
C ASP A 96 -10.59 2.60 4.90
N TYR A 97 -9.92 1.51 5.28
CA TYR A 97 -9.30 1.35 6.59
C TYR A 97 -8.16 2.36 6.81
N THR A 98 -7.45 2.78 5.76
CA THR A 98 -6.40 3.80 5.88
C THR A 98 -6.99 5.17 6.24
N ALA A 99 -8.03 5.59 5.53
CA ALA A 99 -8.71 6.85 5.76
C ALA A 99 -9.45 6.86 7.11
N GLU A 100 -10.09 5.73 7.48
CA GLU A 100 -10.77 5.60 8.76
C GLU A 100 -9.79 5.65 9.93
N TYR A 101 -8.67 4.91 9.84
CA TYR A 101 -7.60 4.97 10.84
C TYR A 101 -7.06 6.40 10.98
N LEU A 102 -6.69 7.05 9.88
CA LEU A 102 -6.11 8.39 9.91
C LEU A 102 -7.09 9.42 10.50
N ARG A 103 -8.37 9.32 10.13
CA ARG A 103 -9.41 10.19 10.68
C ARG A 103 -9.57 9.98 12.18
N THR A 104 -9.71 8.73 12.62
CA THR A 104 -9.89 8.42 14.05
C THR A 104 -8.67 8.85 14.86
N ALA A 105 -7.45 8.57 14.39
CA ALA A 105 -6.22 8.95 15.06
C ALA A 105 -6.06 10.47 15.19
N THR A 106 -6.34 11.22 14.11
CA THR A 106 -6.24 12.68 14.14
C THR A 106 -7.33 13.33 14.99
N GLN A 107 -8.53 12.74 15.04
CA GLN A 107 -9.62 13.19 15.92
C GLN A 107 -9.27 12.96 17.39
N ASP A 108 -8.76 11.79 17.74
CA ASP A 108 -8.35 11.46 19.11
C ASP A 108 -7.23 12.41 19.59
N VAL A 109 -6.17 12.58 18.80
CA VAL A 109 -5.10 13.53 19.15
C VAL A 109 -5.64 14.96 19.26
N ALA A 110 -6.62 15.36 18.43
CA ALA A 110 -7.27 16.66 18.55
C ALA A 110 -8.04 16.80 19.88
N ASP A 111 -8.74 15.76 20.31
CA ASP A 111 -9.49 15.75 21.57
C ASP A 111 -8.55 15.77 22.79
N GLN A 112 -7.46 15.02 22.74
CA GLN A 112 -6.40 15.08 23.74
C GLN A 112 -5.79 16.50 23.85
N LEU A 113 -5.58 17.18 22.72
CA LEU A 113 -5.10 18.57 22.69
C LEU A 113 -6.12 19.55 23.28
N ARG A 114 -7.42 19.38 22.97
CA ARG A 114 -8.49 20.20 23.57
C ARG A 114 -8.58 20.02 25.08
N ALA A 115 -8.44 18.79 25.56
CA ALA A 115 -8.40 18.49 26.99
C ALA A 115 -7.21 19.15 27.71
N GLN A 116 -6.12 19.43 26.98
CA GLN A 116 -4.96 20.20 27.45
C GLN A 116 -5.13 21.73 27.33
N GLY A 117 -6.33 22.22 26.96
CA GLY A 117 -6.63 23.65 26.87
C GLY A 117 -6.35 24.29 25.50
N VAL A 118 -6.07 23.51 24.46
CA VAL A 118 -5.84 24.03 23.11
C VAL A 118 -7.18 24.31 22.42
N ALA A 119 -7.50 25.59 22.20
CA ALA A 119 -8.77 26.00 21.60
C ALA A 119 -8.94 25.52 20.15
N ASP A 120 -7.91 25.68 19.31
CA ASP A 120 -7.88 25.13 17.94
C ASP A 120 -6.68 24.17 17.78
N PRO A 121 -6.90 22.84 17.86
CA PRO A 121 -5.82 21.87 17.75
C PRO A 121 -5.40 21.60 16.30
N ARG A 122 -6.12 22.12 15.28
CA ARG A 122 -5.99 21.66 13.89
C ARG A 122 -4.57 21.77 13.35
N GLU A 123 -3.94 22.94 13.48
CA GLU A 123 -2.57 23.16 12.98
C GLU A 123 -1.55 22.26 13.70
N ARG A 124 -1.73 22.07 15.01
CA ARG A 124 -0.86 21.21 15.82
C ARG A 124 -0.96 19.75 15.40
N VAL A 125 -2.17 19.25 15.18
CA VAL A 125 -2.41 17.88 14.68
C VAL A 125 -1.78 17.71 13.30
N VAL A 126 -2.01 18.66 12.37
CA VAL A 126 -1.43 18.60 11.03
C VAL A 126 0.09 18.57 11.08
N THR A 127 0.70 19.42 11.90
CA THR A 127 2.15 19.46 12.08
C THR A 127 2.64 18.13 12.65
N GLU A 128 2.01 17.64 13.71
CA GLU A 128 2.40 16.41 14.41
C GLU A 128 2.37 15.18 13.51
N PHE A 129 1.32 14.99 12.70
CA PHE A 129 1.19 13.85 11.79
C PHE A 129 2.04 13.98 10.52
N ARG A 130 2.42 15.19 10.11
CA ARG A 130 3.31 15.40 8.95
C ARG A 130 4.79 15.29 9.29
N THR A 131 5.17 15.50 10.55
CA THR A 131 6.57 15.33 10.98
C THR A 131 6.97 13.87 10.96
N ASN A 132 7.91 13.52 10.08
CA ASN A 132 8.50 12.19 10.04
C ASN A 132 9.47 12.00 11.21
N ARG A 133 9.21 10.99 12.05
CA ARG A 133 10.02 10.61 13.23
C ARG A 133 10.68 9.23 13.07
N TYR A 134 10.91 8.82 11.83
CA TYR A 134 11.61 7.58 11.50
C TYR A 134 13.13 7.78 11.58
N HIS A 135 13.80 6.94 12.37
CA HIS A 135 15.25 6.88 12.45
C HIS A 135 15.78 5.79 11.52
N PRO A 136 16.51 6.13 10.44
CA PRO A 136 16.97 5.15 9.45
C PRO A 136 18.03 4.19 10.01
N ASP A 137 18.89 4.64 10.93
CA ASP A 137 19.99 3.83 11.48
C ASP A 137 19.49 2.68 12.36
N THR A 138 18.46 2.95 13.15
CA THR A 138 17.85 1.98 14.09
C THR A 138 16.55 1.38 13.55
N LYS A 139 16.12 1.80 12.35
CA LYS A 139 14.83 1.46 11.73
C LYS A 139 13.64 1.61 12.69
N THR A 140 13.72 2.60 13.57
CA THR A 140 12.74 2.80 14.64
C THR A 140 11.89 4.02 14.32
N LEU A 141 10.57 3.87 14.35
CA LEU A 141 9.63 4.97 14.25
C LEU A 141 9.17 5.36 15.65
N VAL A 142 9.28 6.65 15.99
CA VAL A 142 8.84 7.16 17.29
C VAL A 142 7.49 7.85 17.15
N PHE A 143 6.48 7.32 17.85
CA PHE A 143 5.17 7.93 18.01
C PHE A 143 5.21 8.90 19.18
N THR A 144 4.50 10.02 19.05
CA THR A 144 4.25 10.87 20.22
C THR A 144 3.44 10.12 21.26
N ASP A 145 3.51 10.52 22.52
CA ASP A 145 2.69 9.87 23.57
C ASP A 145 1.17 9.98 23.24
N ARG A 146 0.75 11.05 22.56
CA ARG A 146 -0.63 11.22 22.07
C ARG A 146 -0.98 10.25 20.94
N GLN A 147 -0.09 10.07 19.98
CA GLN A 147 -0.25 9.09 18.90
C GLN A 147 -0.27 7.65 19.45
N ALA A 148 0.54 7.37 20.46
CA ALA A 148 0.56 6.08 21.14
C ALA A 148 -0.78 5.81 21.85
N ALA A 149 -1.32 6.79 22.59
CA ALA A 149 -2.63 6.66 23.21
C ALA A 149 -3.75 6.48 22.17
N ALA A 150 -3.70 7.24 21.07
CA ALA A 150 -4.66 7.11 19.98
C ALA A 150 -4.58 5.73 19.31
N PHE A 151 -3.37 5.19 19.16
CA PHE A 151 -3.16 3.83 18.64
C PHE A 151 -3.83 2.78 19.53
N ASP A 152 -3.65 2.87 20.85
CA ASP A 152 -4.27 1.94 21.80
C ASP A 152 -5.81 1.99 21.70
N HIS A 153 -6.41 3.18 21.67
CA HIS A 153 -7.87 3.33 21.50
C HIS A 153 -8.39 2.76 20.16
N ILE A 154 -7.63 2.93 19.08
CA ILE A 154 -7.99 2.41 17.76
C ILE A 154 -7.87 0.88 17.73
N GLN A 155 -6.86 0.32 18.40
CA GLN A 155 -6.72 -1.13 18.54
C GLN A 155 -7.94 -1.72 19.24
N ASP A 156 -8.40 -1.11 20.32
CA ASP A 156 -9.62 -1.52 21.03
C ASP A 156 -10.86 -1.42 20.13
N ARG A 157 -10.99 -0.31 19.38
CA ARG A 157 -12.09 -0.10 18.43
C ARG A 157 -12.13 -1.18 17.35
N TYR A 158 -11.00 -1.51 16.73
CA TYR A 158 -10.94 -2.57 15.71
C TYR A 158 -11.11 -3.96 16.32
N GLY A 159 -10.60 -4.19 17.54
CA GLY A 159 -10.85 -5.40 18.30
C GLY A 159 -12.34 -5.63 18.53
N ALA A 160 -13.08 -4.58 18.91
CA ALA A 160 -14.53 -4.64 19.02
C ALA A 160 -15.20 -4.81 17.65
N TYR A 161 -14.80 -4.03 16.64
CA TYR A 161 -15.41 -4.06 15.30
C TYR A 161 -15.33 -5.43 14.64
N PHE A 162 -14.18 -6.12 14.74
CA PHE A 162 -13.99 -7.45 14.17
C PHE A 162 -14.39 -8.58 15.14
N GLY A 163 -14.51 -8.29 16.44
CA GLY A 163 -14.91 -9.26 17.47
C GLY A 163 -16.42 -9.30 17.75
N GLU A 164 -17.18 -8.27 17.37
CA GLU A 164 -18.63 -8.23 17.58
C GLU A 164 -19.35 -9.21 16.63
N ASN A 165 -20.22 -10.06 17.18
CA ASN A 165 -21.07 -10.99 16.42
C ASN A 165 -22.22 -10.25 15.71
N SER A 166 -21.89 -9.27 14.87
CA SER A 166 -22.87 -8.35 14.31
C SER A 166 -22.90 -8.43 12.79
N THR A 167 -24.01 -8.91 12.24
CA THR A 167 -24.36 -8.81 10.81
C THR A 167 -24.56 -7.36 10.34
N LYS A 168 -24.51 -6.37 11.24
CA LYS A 168 -24.76 -4.95 10.96
C LYS A 168 -23.85 -4.37 9.88
N TYR A 169 -22.63 -4.90 9.76
CA TYR A 169 -21.65 -4.43 8.78
C TYR A 169 -21.52 -5.39 7.58
N GLY A 170 -22.24 -6.52 7.53
CA GLY A 170 -22.13 -7.48 6.42
C GLY A 170 -20.81 -8.25 6.34
N CYS A 171 -19.93 -8.12 7.34
CA CYS A 171 -18.68 -8.88 7.43
C CYS A 171 -18.91 -10.21 8.17
N CYS A 172 -18.27 -11.29 7.71
CA CYS A 172 -18.47 -12.64 8.25
C CYS A 172 -17.68 -12.87 9.55
N ARG A 173 -18.34 -13.58 10.47
CA ARG A 173 -17.87 -14.17 11.73
C ARG A 173 -16.39 -14.63 11.65
N THR A 174 -15.55 -14.16 12.57
CA THR A 174 -14.23 -14.76 12.84
C THR A 174 -14.29 -15.77 13.97
#